data_AF-A0A0D1C9B4-F1
#
_entry.id   AF-A0A0D1C9B4-F1
#
_cell.length_a   1.000
_cell.length_b   1.000
_cell.length_c   1.000
_cell.angle_alpha   90.00
_cell.angle_beta   90.00
_cell.angle_gamma   90.00
#
_symmetry.space_group_name_H-M   'P 1'
#
loop_
_entity.id
_entity.type
_entity.pdbx_description
1 polymer ?
#
loop_
_entity_poly.entity_id
_entity_poly.type
_entity_poly.pdbx_seq_one_letter_code
_entity_poly.pdbx_strand_id
1 'polypeptide(L)' 'MASWLSDAAEKVRTAAVPYKVGDVVLGEDPFNGRRLGVVAVIRGSSLGLRTAADAHPDLVPEVLYYDYRQVRMPD' A
#
# COMPACT_ATOMS: atom_id res chain seq x y z
N MET A 1 17.87 19.38 -13.00
CA MET A 1 17.64 20.18 -11.76
C MET A 1 16.25 19.94 -11.12
N ALA A 2 15.46 18.95 -11.55
CA ALA A 2 14.09 18.72 -11.04
C ALA A 2 13.96 17.60 -9.97
N SER A 3 14.96 16.73 -9.83
CA SER A 3 14.86 15.49 -9.01
C SER A 3 14.62 15.75 -7.52
N TRP A 4 15.33 16.72 -6.93
CA TRP A 4 15.31 16.98 -5.48
C TRP A 4 13.96 17.46 -4.94
N LEU A 5 13.19 18.22 -5.73
CA LEU A 5 11.85 18.67 -5.36
C LEU A 5 10.85 17.49 -5.36
N SER A 6 11.01 16.57 -6.31
CA SER A 6 10.19 15.35 -6.39
C SER A 6 10.46 14.41 -5.22
N ASP A 7 11.74 14.18 -4.88
CA ASP A 7 12.14 13.34 -3.74
C ASP A 7 11.63 13.89 -2.39
N ALA A 8 11.70 15.22 -2.20
CA ALA A 8 11.19 15.87 -1.00
C ALA A 8 9.65 15.76 -0.91
N ALA A 9 8.95 15.98 -2.03
CA ALA A 9 7.49 15.87 -2.09
C ALA A 9 7.02 14.42 -1.83
N GLU A 10 7.74 13.42 -2.36
CA GLU A 10 7.44 12.01 -2.12
C GLU A 10 7.65 11.62 -0.65
N LYS A 11 8.72 12.12 -0.01
CA LYS A 11 8.96 11.93 1.43
C LYS A 11 7.86 12.54 2.30
N VAL A 12 7.44 13.78 2.00
CA VAL A 12 6.37 14.44 2.76
C VAL A 12 5.04 13.70 2.61
N ARG A 13 4.71 13.26 1.39
CA ARG A 13 3.50 12.47 1.14
C ARG A 13 3.52 11.13 1.88
N THR A 14 4.66 10.45 1.88
CA THR A 14 4.85 9.20 2.62
C THR A 14 4.71 9.42 4.13
N ALA A 15 5.26 10.52 4.67
CA ALA A 15 5.16 10.85 6.10
C ALA A 15 3.73 11.18 6.56
N ALA A 16 2.83 11.56 5.64
CA ALA A 16 1.44 11.84 5.94
C ALA A 16 0.53 10.59 5.93
N VAL A 17 1.05 9.44 5.50
CA VAL A 17 0.29 8.19 5.45
C VAL A 17 0.21 7.60 6.88
N PRO A 18 -0.99 7.38 7.44
CA PRO A 18 -1.16 6.93 8.83
C PRO A 18 -0.94 5.41 9.01
N TYR A 19 -0.16 4.78 8.14
CA TYR A 19 0.07 3.32 8.11
C TYR A 19 1.56 3.01 8.07
N LYS A 20 1.92 1.80 8.50
CA LYS A 20 3.29 1.31 8.54
C LYS A 20 3.39 -0.02 7.80
N VAL A 21 4.58 -0.31 7.26
CA VAL A 21 4.90 -1.65 6.74
C VAL A 21 4.75 -2.67 7.87
N GLY A 22 4.02 -3.75 7.60
CA GLY A 22 3.64 -4.78 8.58
C GLY A 22 2.22 -4.63 9.12
N ASP A 23 1.56 -3.49 8.94
CA ASP A 23 0.16 -3.31 9.38
C ASP A 23 -0.77 -4.23 8.58
N VAL A 24 -1.69 -4.90 9.28
CA VAL A 24 -2.79 -5.63 8.65
C VAL A 24 -3.90 -4.64 8.38
N VAL A 25 -4.25 -4.49 7.11
CA VAL A 25 -5.21 -3.49 6.65
C VAL A 25 -6.16 -4.06 5.61
N LEU A 26 -7.28 -3.39 5.44
CA LEU A 26 -8.27 -3.69 4.44
C LEU A 26 -8.26 -2.60 3.38
N GLY A 27 -7.86 -2.95 2.16
CA GLY A 27 -7.96 -2.08 0.99
C GLY A 27 -9.30 -2.26 0.29
N GLU A 28 -9.93 -1.17 -0.12
CA GLU A 28 -11.22 -1.19 -0.80
C GLU A 28 -11.25 -0.14 -1.92
N ASP A 29 -11.21 -0.59 -3.17
CA ASP A 29 -11.32 0.28 -4.34
C ASP A 29 -12.18 -0.35 -5.45
N PRO A 30 -12.68 0.47 -6.41
CA PRO A 30 -13.58 -0.02 -7.46
C PRO A 30 -12.98 -1.05 -8.43
N PHE A 31 -11.66 -1.16 -8.53
CA PHE A 31 -10.95 -2.04 -9.45
C PHE A 31 -10.47 -3.33 -8.78
N ASN A 32 -9.80 -3.24 -7.63
CA ASN A 32 -9.30 -4.43 -6.93
C ASN A 32 -10.31 -5.02 -5.93
N GLY A 33 -11.41 -4.31 -5.69
CA GLY A 33 -12.43 -4.66 -4.71
C GLY A 33 -11.91 -4.55 -3.28
N ARG A 34 -12.60 -5.24 -2.37
CA ARG A 34 -12.26 -5.30 -0.94
C ARG A 34 -11.27 -6.45 -0.70
N ARG A 35 -10.06 -6.16 -0.24
CA ARG A 35 -9.04 -7.17 0.09
C ARG A 35 -8.35 -6.90 1.42
N LEU A 36 -8.20 -7.96 2.21
CA LEU A 36 -7.39 -7.95 3.43
C LEU A 36 -5.94 -8.27 3.07
N GLY A 37 -5.00 -7.49 3.59
CA GLY A 37 -3.59 -7.71 3.32
C GLY A 37 -2.68 -7.05 4.34
N VAL A 38 -1.39 -7.35 4.22
CA VAL A 38 -0.34 -6.73 5.02
C VAL A 38 0.32 -5.64 4.19
N VAL A 39 0.49 -4.43 4.76
CA VAL A 39 1.25 -3.36 4.11
C VAL A 39 2.69 -3.85 3.92
N ALA A 40 3.09 -4.06 2.68
CA ALA A 40 4.44 -4.49 2.32
C ALA A 40 5.32 -3.32 1.89
N VAL A 41 4.72 -2.29 1.26
CA VAL A 41 5.44 -1.14 0.70
C VAL A 41 4.59 0.12 0.85
N ILE A 42 5.23 1.25 1.15
CA ILE A 42 4.63 2.59 1.11
C ILE A 42 5.40 3.43 0.09
N ARG A 43 4.71 3.97 -0.91
CA ARG A 43 5.29 4.86 -1.95
C ARG A 43 4.41 6.08 -2.11
N GLY A 44 4.84 7.22 -1.57
CA GLY A 44 4.04 8.44 -1.56
C GLY A 44 2.71 8.20 -0.86
N SER A 45 1.60 8.34 -1.60
CA SER A 45 0.23 8.10 -1.10
C SER A 45 -0.29 6.68 -1.37
N SER A 46 0.52 5.79 -1.94
CA SER A 46 0.12 4.44 -2.29
C SER A 46 0.67 3.39 -1.30
N LEU A 47 -0.21 2.46 -0.92
CA LEU A 47 0.08 1.30 -0.08
C LEU A 47 0.08 0.04 -0.94
N GLY A 48 1.21 -0.66 -0.99
CA GLY A 48 1.29 -1.99 -1.56
C GLY A 48 0.92 -3.03 -0.51
N LEU A 49 -0.16 -3.78 -0.74
CA LEU A 49 -0.64 -4.83 0.14
C LEU A 49 -0.27 -6.21 -0.41
N ARG A 50 0.28 -7.06 0.45
CA ARG A 50 0.44 -8.49 0.17
C ARG A 50 -0.74 -9.24 0.74
N THR A 51 -1.51 -9.93 -0.10
CA THR A 51 -2.73 -10.62 0.33
C THR A 51 -2.48 -12.10 0.60
N ALA A 52 -3.35 -12.74 1.38
CA ALA A 52 -3.21 -14.16 1.69
C ALA A 52 -3.48 -15.08 0.48
N ALA A 53 -4.22 -14.58 -0.54
CA ALA A 53 -4.43 -15.29 -1.79
C ALA A 53 -3.11 -15.52 -2.56
N ASP A 54 -2.11 -14.68 -2.29
CA ASP A 54 -0.80 -14.70 -2.95
C ASP A 54 0.19 -15.68 -2.28
N ALA A 55 -0.27 -16.48 -1.31
CA ALA A 55 0.53 -17.46 -0.59
C ALA A 55 0.73 -18.80 -1.35
N HIS A 56 0.41 -18.84 -2.65
CA HIS A 56 0.74 -20.00 -3.48
C HIS A 56 2.27 -20.06 -3.67
N PRO A 57 2.94 -21.14 -3.23
CA PRO A 57 4.40 -21.20 -3.14
C PRO A 57 5.12 -21.08 -4.49
N ASP A 58 4.42 -21.32 -5.60
CA ASP A 58 4.95 -21.29 -6.96
C ASP A 58 4.67 -19.97 -7.70
N LEU A 59 3.92 -19.04 -7.08
CA LEU A 59 3.56 -17.76 -7.68
C LEU A 59 4.36 -16.63 -7.04
N VAL A 60 4.78 -15.66 -7.86
CA VAL A 60 5.34 -14.41 -7.37
C VAL A 60 4.24 -13.73 -6.54
N PRO A 61 4.49 -13.37 -5.26
CA PRO A 61 3.47 -12.75 -4.44
C PRO A 61 3.02 -11.42 -5.08
N GLU A 62 1.74 -11.35 -5.44
CA GLU A 62 1.18 -10.14 -6.04
C GLU A 62 1.08 -9.05 -4.98
N VAL A 63 1.59 -7.86 -5.30
CA VAL A 63 1.45 -6.67 -4.45
C VAL A 63 0.44 -5.76 -5.10
N LEU A 64 -0.70 -5.59 -4.45
CA LEU A 64 -1.78 -4.74 -4.93
C LEU A 64 -1.65 -3.36 -4.32
N TYR A 65 -1.72 -2.33 -5.16
CA TYR A 65 -1.54 -0.94 -4.72
C TYR A 65 -2.88 -0.24 -4.55
N TYR A 66 -3.08 0.31 -3.35
CA TYR A 66 -4.24 1.11 -2.97
C TYR A 66 -3.80 2.54 -2.63
N ASP A 67 -4.65 3.55 -2.86
CA ASP A 67 -4.45 4.87 -2.23
C ASP A 67 -4.70 4.73 -0.72
N TYR A 68 -3.87 5.34 0.13
CA TYR A 68 -4.01 5.19 1.59
C TYR A 68 -5.38 5.62 2.13
N ARG A 69 -6.11 6.49 1.42
CA ARG A 69 -7.46 6.93 1.78
C ARG A 69 -8.53 5.87 1.51
N GLN A 70 -8.20 4.86 0.71
CA GLN A 70 -9.03 3.70 0.38
C GLN A 70 -8.73 2.50 1.29
N VAL A 71 -7.80 2.67 2.23
CA VAL A 71 -7.38 1.65 3.17
C VAL A 71 -7.91 2.01 4.56
N ARG A 72 -8.31 1.00 5.32
CA ARG A 72 -8.73 1.12 6.72
C ARG A 72 -8.20 -0.03 7.57
N MET A 73 -8.15 0.19 8.88
CA MET A 73 -7.94 -0.91 9.81
C MET A 73 -9.12 -1.88 9.75
N PRO A 74 -8.88 -3.21 9.80
CA PRO A 74 -9.95 -4.19 9.94
C PRO A 74 -10.52 -4.10 11.37
N ASP A 75 -11.85 -4.14 11.47
CA ASP A 75 -12.58 -4.16 12.74
C ASP A 75 -12.26 -5.42 13.58
#